data_AF-A0A8J6D2H2-F1
#
_entry.id   AF-A0A8J6D2H2-F1
#
_cell.length_a   1.000
_cell.length_b   1.000
_cell.length_c   1.000
_cell.angle_alpha   90.00
_cell.angle_beta   90.00
_cell.angle_gamma   90.00
#
_symmetry.space_group_name_H-M   'P 1'
#
loop_
_entity.id
_entity.type
_entity.pdbx_description
1 polymer ?
#
loop_
_entity_poly.entity_id
_entity_poly.type
_entity_poly.pdbx_seq_one_letter_code
_entity_poly.pdbx_strand_id
1 'polypeptide(L)'
;MYSFISKSTFFFYVRNDFRDYAEVCFKEFGDRVKHWITLNEPWSYTYGGYVAGFLAPGRCSDWQNLNCTGGDSAVEPYLVAHHLLLAHAVSVKLYRQKYQASQKGVIGMTLVSYWFVPVSNAKHQQNAASRALDFMFGWFMKPITIGNYPHTMQSLLGNRLPKFNKMQSKILKGSFDFLGLNYYTAIYAAYASKPNVGRSSYLTDARTRLSSYHNGIPIGPMTGTKWIYMYPRGIRDLLLYTKEKYGNPLIYITENGVGDTENTSSPSKEALNDKGRIEYHRRHLSSLQTAIKYVSSSF
;
A
#
# COMPACT_ATOMS: atom_id res chain seq x y z
N MET A 1 10.27 1.26 -35.37
CA MET A 1 8.88 0.89 -35.72
C MET A 1 8.06 0.55 -34.45
N TYR A 2 8.05 1.45 -33.45
CA TYR A 2 7.16 1.40 -32.29
C TYR A 2 6.98 2.84 -31.81
N SER A 3 6.14 3.59 -32.52
CA SER A 3 5.73 4.92 -32.11
C SER A 3 4.26 5.06 -32.47
N PHE A 4 3.45 5.59 -31.55
CA PHE A 4 1.99 5.75 -31.59
C PHE A 4 1.13 4.56 -31.14
N ILE A 5 1.45 3.97 -29.99
CA ILE A 5 0.39 3.45 -29.12
C ILE A 5 -0.03 4.63 -28.23
N SER A 6 -1.27 5.11 -28.36
CA SER A 6 -1.80 6.17 -27.48
C SER A 6 -1.68 5.73 -26.01
N LYS A 7 -1.50 6.66 -25.06
CA LYS A 7 -1.44 6.31 -23.61
C LYS A 7 -2.64 5.44 -23.19
N SER A 8 -3.84 5.70 -23.73
CA SER A 8 -5.04 4.87 -23.49
C SER A 8 -4.93 3.45 -24.06
N THR A 9 -4.25 3.26 -25.18
CA THR A 9 -4.08 1.95 -25.81
C THR A 9 -3.03 1.11 -25.06
N PHE A 10 -1.92 1.72 -24.62
CA PHE A 10 -0.86 1.02 -23.85
C PHE A 10 -1.40 0.44 -22.54
N PHE A 11 -2.20 1.22 -21.80
CA PHE A 11 -2.76 0.78 -20.54
C PHE A 11 -3.98 -0.16 -20.67
N PHE A 12 -4.61 -0.21 -21.84
CA PHE A 12 -5.61 -1.25 -22.14
C PHE A 12 -4.97 -2.64 -22.20
N TYR A 13 -3.74 -2.74 -22.73
CA TYR A 13 -2.99 -3.99 -22.80
C TYR A 13 -2.61 -4.51 -21.42
N VAL A 14 -1.98 -3.71 -20.56
CA VAL A 14 -1.54 -4.15 -19.22
C VAL A 14 -2.64 -4.83 -18.39
N ARG A 15 -3.86 -4.27 -18.41
CA ARG A 15 -5.01 -4.86 -17.70
C ARG A 15 -5.39 -6.23 -18.27
N ASN A 16 -5.44 -6.36 -19.60
CA ASN A 16 -5.85 -7.62 -20.24
C ASN A 16 -4.72 -8.65 -20.17
N ASP A 17 -3.47 -8.23 -20.35
CA ASP A 17 -2.29 -9.10 -20.25
C ASP A 17 -2.18 -9.68 -18.84
N PHE A 18 -2.39 -8.86 -17.80
CA PHE A 18 -2.42 -9.34 -16.41
C PHE A 18 -3.59 -10.29 -16.14
N ARG A 19 -4.78 -10.01 -16.73
CA ARG A 19 -5.94 -10.92 -16.64
C ARG A 19 -5.60 -12.28 -17.26
N ASP A 20 -4.98 -12.28 -18.43
CA ASP A 20 -4.67 -13.50 -19.19
C ASP A 20 -3.56 -14.29 -18.48
N TYR A 21 -2.55 -13.62 -17.93
CA TYR A 21 -1.57 -14.20 -17.02
C TYR A 21 -2.24 -14.86 -15.80
N ALA A 22 -3.13 -14.12 -15.12
CA ALA A 22 -3.83 -14.66 -13.96
C ALA A 22 -4.71 -15.87 -14.35
N GLU A 23 -5.32 -15.86 -15.53
CA GLU A 23 -6.08 -17.00 -16.03
C GLU A 23 -5.22 -18.25 -16.19
N VAL A 24 -4.02 -18.12 -16.74
CA VAL A 24 -3.06 -19.24 -16.83
C VAL A 24 -2.77 -19.78 -15.44
N CYS A 25 -2.45 -18.93 -14.47
CA CYS A 25 -2.21 -19.38 -13.09
C CYS A 25 -3.42 -20.11 -12.48
N PHE A 26 -4.63 -19.59 -12.67
CA PHE A 26 -5.84 -20.24 -12.14
C PHE A 26 -6.09 -21.60 -12.80
N LYS A 27 -5.87 -21.73 -14.11
CA LYS A 27 -6.01 -23.00 -14.84
C LYS A 27 -5.00 -24.04 -14.36
N GLU A 28 -3.72 -23.67 -14.30
CA GLU A 28 -2.61 -24.61 -14.09
C GLU A 28 -2.42 -25.00 -12.63
N PHE A 29 -2.78 -24.13 -11.68
CA PHE A 29 -2.48 -24.35 -10.27
C PHE A 29 -3.70 -24.29 -9.34
N GLY A 30 -4.87 -23.85 -9.83
CA GLY A 30 -6.05 -23.65 -9.00
C GLY A 30 -6.73 -24.94 -8.52
N ASP A 31 -6.32 -26.10 -9.04
CA ASP A 31 -6.65 -27.41 -8.48
C ASP A 31 -6.12 -27.56 -7.05
N ARG A 32 -4.94 -26.99 -6.75
CA ARG A 32 -4.24 -27.06 -5.45
C ARG A 32 -4.20 -25.73 -4.69
N VAL A 33 -3.94 -24.62 -5.38
CA VAL A 33 -3.83 -23.29 -4.76
C VAL A 33 -5.21 -22.74 -4.43
N LYS A 34 -5.46 -22.48 -3.13
CA LYS A 34 -6.75 -22.00 -2.61
C LYS A 34 -6.74 -20.59 -2.05
N HIS A 35 -5.58 -19.94 -2.00
CA HIS A 35 -5.44 -18.56 -1.53
C HIS A 35 -4.63 -17.79 -2.57
N TRP A 36 -5.28 -16.85 -3.23
CA TRP A 36 -4.69 -16.06 -4.31
C TRP A 36 -4.52 -14.60 -3.86
N ILE A 37 -3.33 -14.05 -4.09
CA ILE A 37 -3.06 -12.61 -3.95
C ILE A 37 -2.75 -12.09 -5.34
N THR A 38 -3.55 -11.12 -5.80
CA THR A 38 -3.36 -10.51 -7.12
C THR A 38 -2.13 -9.61 -7.19
N LEU A 39 -2.01 -8.67 -6.25
CA LEU A 39 -0.93 -7.68 -6.20
C LEU A 39 -0.33 -7.65 -4.80
N ASN A 40 1.01 -7.58 -4.74
CA ASN A 40 1.76 -7.25 -3.53
C ASN A 40 2.13 -5.77 -3.54
N GLU A 41 1.79 -5.06 -2.47
CA GLU A 41 2.19 -3.66 -2.23
C GLU A 41 2.10 -2.72 -3.46
N PRO A 42 0.91 -2.55 -4.06
CA PRO A 42 0.79 -1.69 -5.25
C PRO A 42 1.21 -0.23 -4.95
N TRP A 43 1.13 0.20 -3.69
CA TRP A 43 1.69 1.48 -3.23
C TRP A 43 3.22 1.53 -3.37
N SER A 44 3.95 0.51 -2.91
CA SER A 44 5.42 0.48 -2.94
C SER A 44 5.97 0.53 -4.35
N TYR A 45 5.38 -0.25 -5.27
CA TYR A 45 5.72 -0.20 -6.70
C TYR A 45 5.46 1.19 -7.29
N THR A 46 4.28 1.76 -7.00
CA THR A 46 3.89 3.06 -7.54
C THR A 46 4.80 4.17 -7.02
N TYR A 47 5.09 4.18 -5.72
CA TYR A 47 5.95 5.16 -5.08
C TYR A 47 7.41 5.01 -5.51
N GLY A 48 7.98 3.82 -5.37
CA GLY A 48 9.39 3.57 -5.70
C GLY A 48 9.68 3.69 -7.20
N GLY A 49 8.73 3.31 -8.06
CA GLY A 49 8.90 3.28 -9.51
C GLY A 49 8.56 4.58 -10.25
N TYR A 50 7.65 5.41 -9.70
CA TYR A 50 7.11 6.59 -10.41
C TYR A 50 7.06 7.87 -9.57
N VAL A 51 7.54 7.84 -8.32
CA VAL A 51 7.67 9.03 -7.45
C VAL A 51 9.10 9.27 -7.04
N ALA A 52 9.73 8.25 -6.44
CA ALA A 52 11.06 8.32 -5.86
C ALA A 52 12.14 7.74 -6.79
N GLY A 53 11.75 6.98 -7.81
CA GLY A 53 12.64 6.48 -8.87
C GLY A 53 13.70 5.45 -8.45
N PHE A 54 13.65 4.90 -7.24
CA PHE A 54 14.63 3.91 -6.78
C PHE A 54 14.25 2.44 -7.11
N LEU A 55 13.01 2.19 -7.59
CA LEU A 55 12.60 0.91 -8.16
C LEU A 55 12.43 1.04 -9.66
N ALA A 56 12.58 -0.05 -10.41
CA ALA A 56 12.26 -0.06 -11.84
C ALA A 56 10.80 0.37 -12.09
N PRO A 57 10.52 1.19 -13.13
CA PRO A 57 11.43 1.66 -14.19
C PRO A 57 12.26 2.91 -13.84
N GLY A 58 12.20 3.38 -12.60
CA GLY A 58 13.06 4.46 -12.09
C GLY A 58 12.62 5.85 -12.54
N ARG A 59 11.31 6.12 -12.59
CA ARG A 59 10.75 7.37 -13.11
C ARG A 59 10.40 8.36 -11.99
N CYS A 60 10.62 9.64 -12.26
CA CYS A 60 10.18 10.74 -11.41
C CYS A 60 10.28 12.08 -12.16
N SER A 61 9.71 13.16 -11.61
CA SER A 61 9.85 14.51 -12.18
C SER A 61 11.29 15.03 -12.08
N ASP A 62 11.80 15.60 -13.16
CA ASP A 62 13.19 16.09 -13.28
C ASP A 62 13.61 17.05 -12.16
N TRP A 63 12.71 17.96 -11.75
CA TRP A 63 13.00 18.95 -10.69
C TRP A 63 13.29 18.32 -9.31
N GLN A 64 13.02 17.03 -9.12
CA GLN A 64 13.36 16.30 -7.89
C GLN A 64 14.85 15.94 -7.80
N ASN A 65 15.60 15.98 -8.91
CA ASN A 65 17.04 15.67 -8.97
C ASN A 65 17.42 14.32 -8.33
N LEU A 66 16.62 13.27 -8.58
CA LEU A 66 16.82 11.91 -8.02
C LEU A 66 17.49 10.94 -9.01
N ASN A 67 18.09 11.43 -10.10
CA ASN A 67 18.72 10.62 -11.14
C ASN A 67 17.76 9.58 -11.78
N CYS A 68 16.52 10.00 -12.03
CA CYS A 68 15.48 9.18 -12.65
C CYS A 68 15.63 9.09 -14.18
N THR A 69 14.96 8.12 -14.79
CA THR A 69 14.89 7.90 -16.24
C THR A 69 13.85 8.80 -16.95
N GLY A 70 13.59 9.98 -16.36
CA GLY A 70 12.49 10.91 -16.69
C GLY A 70 11.17 10.55 -16.01
N GLY A 71 10.10 11.29 -16.32
CA GLY A 71 8.75 11.01 -15.79
C GLY A 71 8.05 12.22 -15.21
N ASP A 72 6.87 11.97 -14.63
CA ASP A 72 6.06 12.99 -14.00
C ASP A 72 5.37 12.44 -12.73
N SER A 73 5.99 12.73 -11.59
CA SER A 73 5.50 12.35 -10.26
C SER A 73 4.18 13.00 -9.86
N ALA A 74 3.67 13.97 -10.65
CA ALA A 74 2.36 14.57 -10.44
C ALA A 74 1.22 13.79 -11.11
N VAL A 75 1.54 12.90 -12.07
CA VAL A 75 0.56 12.24 -12.96
C VAL A 75 0.75 10.73 -13.01
N GLU A 76 1.97 10.26 -13.29
CA GLU A 76 2.25 8.83 -13.52
C GLU A 76 1.86 7.93 -12.35
N PRO A 77 2.13 8.29 -11.07
CA PRO A 77 1.71 7.49 -9.93
C PRO A 77 0.20 7.20 -9.93
N TYR A 78 -0.61 8.19 -10.30
CA TYR A 78 -2.07 8.07 -10.31
C TYR A 78 -2.59 7.22 -11.47
N LEU A 79 -1.95 7.29 -12.64
CA LEU A 79 -2.26 6.40 -13.76
C LEU A 79 -1.88 4.96 -13.43
N VAL A 80 -0.69 4.74 -12.89
CA VAL A 80 -0.19 3.42 -12.52
C VAL A 80 -1.09 2.75 -11.49
N ALA A 81 -1.38 3.42 -10.37
CA ALA A 81 -2.27 2.89 -9.35
C ALA A 81 -3.68 2.59 -9.89
N HIS A 82 -4.18 3.43 -10.81
CA HIS A 82 -5.47 3.19 -11.46
C HIS A 82 -5.48 1.89 -12.27
N HIS A 83 -4.44 1.64 -13.07
CA HIS A 83 -4.36 0.44 -13.88
C HIS A 83 -4.10 -0.83 -13.06
N LEU A 84 -3.33 -0.74 -11.97
CA LEU A 84 -3.19 -1.84 -11.00
C LEU A 84 -4.54 -2.24 -10.39
N LEU A 85 -5.33 -1.26 -9.95
CA LEU A 85 -6.68 -1.50 -9.42
C LEU A 85 -7.59 -2.16 -10.47
N LEU A 86 -7.56 -1.70 -11.72
CA LEU A 86 -8.35 -2.30 -12.79
C LEU A 86 -7.89 -3.73 -13.13
N ALA A 87 -6.58 -3.98 -13.17
CA ALA A 87 -6.01 -5.31 -13.40
C ALA A 87 -6.45 -6.29 -12.31
N HIS A 88 -6.35 -5.89 -11.04
CA HIS A 88 -6.91 -6.64 -9.92
C HIS A 88 -8.41 -6.96 -10.11
N ALA A 89 -9.23 -5.94 -10.38
CA ALA A 89 -10.68 -6.11 -10.46
C ALA A 89 -11.11 -7.06 -11.59
N VAL A 90 -10.44 -7.01 -12.75
CA VAL A 90 -10.75 -7.95 -13.85
C VAL A 90 -10.31 -9.37 -13.54
N SER A 91 -9.17 -9.57 -12.87
CA SER A 91 -8.68 -10.91 -12.48
C SER A 91 -9.57 -11.53 -11.40
N VAL A 92 -10.02 -10.75 -10.41
CA VAL A 92 -10.98 -11.22 -9.40
C VAL A 92 -12.31 -11.58 -10.04
N LYS A 93 -12.84 -10.72 -10.92
CA LYS A 93 -14.08 -11.01 -11.65
C LYS A 93 -13.97 -12.32 -12.43
N LEU A 94 -12.86 -12.52 -13.15
CA LEU A 94 -12.59 -13.76 -13.89
C LEU A 94 -12.56 -14.97 -12.96
N TYR A 95 -11.80 -14.90 -11.86
CA TYR A 95 -11.68 -15.97 -10.89
C TYR A 95 -13.05 -16.38 -10.33
N ARG A 96 -13.83 -15.41 -9.84
CA ARG A 96 -15.17 -15.65 -9.29
C ARG A 96 -16.13 -16.27 -10.30
N GLN A 97 -16.09 -15.81 -11.56
CA GLN A 97 -17.02 -16.27 -12.59
C GLN A 97 -16.69 -17.65 -13.16
N LYS A 98 -15.40 -18.00 -13.28
CA LYS A 98 -14.97 -19.19 -14.01
C LYS A 98 -14.37 -20.29 -13.13
N TYR A 99 -13.74 -19.93 -12.02
CA TYR A 99 -12.89 -20.85 -11.26
C TYR A 99 -13.35 -21.06 -9.82
N GLN A 100 -13.89 -20.05 -9.15
CA GLN A 100 -14.17 -20.12 -7.70
C GLN A 100 -15.15 -21.25 -7.33
N ALA A 101 -16.20 -21.47 -8.12
CA ALA A 101 -17.19 -22.51 -7.83
C ALA A 101 -16.60 -23.93 -7.86
N SER A 102 -15.69 -24.22 -8.79
CA SER A 102 -15.06 -25.52 -8.94
C SER A 102 -13.82 -25.68 -8.06
N GLN A 103 -13.00 -24.64 -7.96
CA GLN A 103 -11.73 -24.66 -7.23
C GLN A 103 -11.90 -24.38 -5.73
N LYS A 104 -12.98 -23.71 -5.31
CA LYS A 104 -13.29 -23.41 -3.90
C LYS A 104 -12.21 -22.60 -3.15
N GLY A 105 -11.38 -21.85 -3.88
CA GLY A 105 -10.40 -20.95 -3.27
C GLY A 105 -10.92 -19.52 -3.08
N VAL A 106 -10.13 -18.69 -2.40
CA VAL A 106 -10.38 -17.28 -2.12
C VAL A 106 -9.32 -16.39 -2.78
N ILE A 107 -9.68 -15.16 -3.11
CA ILE A 107 -8.79 -14.20 -3.79
C ILE A 107 -8.81 -12.82 -3.14
N GLY A 108 -7.64 -12.20 -3.00
CA GLY A 108 -7.45 -10.90 -2.37
C GLY A 108 -6.34 -10.05 -2.99
N MET A 109 -5.97 -9.01 -2.26
CA MET A 109 -4.84 -8.12 -2.55
C MET A 109 -4.07 -7.87 -1.26
N THR A 110 -2.74 -7.74 -1.36
CA THR A 110 -1.89 -7.34 -0.24
C THR A 110 -1.58 -5.85 -0.31
N LEU A 111 -1.91 -5.13 0.76
CA LEU A 111 -1.63 -3.71 0.91
C LEU A 111 -0.60 -3.49 2.01
N VAL A 112 0.33 -2.56 1.77
CA VAL A 112 1.25 -2.06 2.79
C VAL A 112 0.76 -0.74 3.35
N SER A 113 0.94 -0.54 4.66
CA SER A 113 0.74 0.76 5.27
C SER A 113 1.65 0.98 6.46
N TYR A 114 2.14 2.21 6.60
CA TYR A 114 2.54 2.72 7.89
C TYR A 114 1.32 2.97 8.76
N TRP A 115 1.52 3.00 10.08
CA TRP A 115 0.62 3.76 10.95
C TRP A 115 1.10 5.21 11.02
N PHE A 116 0.18 6.16 10.89
CA PHE A 116 0.52 7.60 10.89
C PHE A 116 0.13 8.22 12.23
N VAL A 117 1.14 8.65 12.99
CA VAL A 117 0.93 9.29 14.29
C VAL A 117 0.93 10.82 14.11
N PRO A 118 -0.14 11.55 14.46
CA PRO A 118 -0.12 12.99 14.37
C PRO A 118 0.89 13.57 15.37
N VAL A 119 1.61 14.62 14.98
CA VAL A 119 2.62 15.26 15.85
C VAL A 119 2.02 15.96 17.08
N SER A 120 0.72 16.28 17.07
CA SER A 120 0.01 16.78 18.24
C SER A 120 -1.50 16.51 18.14
N ASN A 121 -2.23 16.79 19.21
CA ASN A 121 -3.69 16.65 19.27
C ASN A 121 -4.45 17.77 18.52
N ALA A 122 -3.75 18.73 17.92
CA ALA A 122 -4.41 19.78 17.15
C ALA A 122 -5.12 19.19 15.92
N LYS A 123 -6.36 19.63 15.65
CA LYS A 123 -7.21 19.03 14.61
C LYS A 123 -6.55 18.98 13.23
N HIS A 124 -5.80 20.01 12.86
CA HIS A 124 -5.11 20.05 11.57
C HIS A 124 -3.97 19.02 11.46
N GLN A 125 -3.33 18.64 12.57
CA GLN A 125 -2.31 17.59 12.63
C GLN A 125 -2.94 16.20 12.57
N GLN A 126 -4.05 15.98 13.29
CA GLN A 126 -4.85 14.75 13.15
C GLN A 126 -5.34 14.56 11.72
N ASN A 127 -5.87 15.63 11.10
CA ASN A 127 -6.28 15.59 9.70
C ASN A 127 -5.11 15.31 8.75
N ALA A 128 -3.88 15.72 9.11
CA ALA A 128 -2.68 15.40 8.33
C ALA A 128 -2.35 13.90 8.39
N ALA A 129 -2.41 13.28 9.57
CA ALA A 129 -2.28 11.83 9.70
C ALA A 129 -3.36 11.07 8.92
N SER A 130 -4.62 11.52 8.97
CA SER A 130 -5.71 10.92 8.18
C SER A 130 -5.49 11.06 6.67
N ARG A 131 -4.98 12.21 6.19
CA ARG A 131 -4.64 12.38 4.77
C ARG A 131 -3.50 11.47 4.36
N ALA A 132 -2.45 11.32 5.17
CA ALA A 132 -1.35 10.41 4.88
C ALA A 132 -1.83 8.95 4.76
N LEU A 133 -2.73 8.53 5.67
CA LEU A 133 -3.32 7.20 5.63
C LEU A 133 -4.25 6.99 4.43
N ASP A 134 -5.01 8.01 4.03
CA ASP A 134 -5.82 7.96 2.80
C ASP A 134 -4.94 7.87 1.53
N PHE A 135 -3.80 8.57 1.48
CA PHE A 135 -2.89 8.57 0.32
C PHE A 135 -2.01 7.31 0.21
N MET A 136 -1.87 6.52 1.28
CA MET A 136 -1.14 5.26 1.26
C MET A 136 -2.09 4.06 1.24
N PHE A 137 -2.76 3.79 2.35
CA PHE A 137 -3.65 2.64 2.51
C PHE A 137 -5.00 2.85 1.81
N GLY A 138 -5.64 3.99 2.06
CA GLY A 138 -6.96 4.30 1.52
C GLY A 138 -6.99 4.39 -0.01
N TRP A 139 -5.86 4.72 -0.64
CA TRP A 139 -5.73 4.87 -2.08
C TRP A 139 -6.09 3.57 -2.83
N PHE A 140 -5.78 2.41 -2.25
CA PHE A 140 -6.12 1.10 -2.78
C PHE A 140 -7.28 0.45 -2.04
N MET A 141 -7.32 0.55 -0.70
CA MET A 141 -8.36 -0.08 0.11
C MET A 141 -9.76 0.46 -0.23
N LYS A 142 -9.92 1.78 -0.37
CA LYS A 142 -11.24 2.37 -0.60
C LYS A 142 -11.84 2.00 -1.97
N PRO A 143 -11.08 2.00 -3.08
CA PRO A 143 -11.57 1.46 -4.35
C PRO A 143 -12.03 0.02 -4.28
N ILE A 144 -11.28 -0.90 -3.65
CA ILE A 144 -11.69 -2.31 -3.58
C ILE A 144 -12.86 -2.55 -2.61
N THR A 145 -13.11 -1.66 -1.64
CA THR A 145 -14.29 -1.74 -0.76
C THR A 145 -15.54 -1.14 -1.39
N ILE A 146 -15.47 0.09 -1.94
CA ILE A 146 -16.66 0.85 -2.35
C ILE A 146 -16.69 1.24 -3.84
N GLY A 147 -15.65 0.92 -4.61
CA GLY A 147 -15.58 1.22 -6.04
C GLY A 147 -15.19 2.67 -6.36
N ASN A 148 -14.63 3.44 -5.42
CA ASN A 148 -14.16 4.80 -5.67
C ASN A 148 -12.99 5.19 -4.75
N TYR A 149 -12.21 6.21 -5.14
CA TYR A 149 -11.09 6.72 -4.36
C TYR A 149 -11.52 7.46 -3.08
N PRO A 150 -10.63 7.67 -2.09
CA PRO A 150 -10.90 8.57 -0.97
C PRO A 150 -11.29 9.98 -1.43
N HIS A 151 -12.30 10.56 -0.77
CA HIS A 151 -12.78 11.92 -1.08
C HIS A 151 -11.66 12.98 -0.90
N THR A 152 -10.80 12.79 0.10
CA THR A 152 -9.61 13.61 0.33
C THR A 152 -8.70 13.66 -0.89
N MET A 153 -8.41 12.51 -1.50
CA MET A 153 -7.62 12.43 -2.74
C MET A 153 -8.34 13.09 -3.91
N GLN A 154 -9.64 12.82 -4.11
CA GLN A 154 -10.44 13.43 -5.18
C GLN A 154 -10.42 14.96 -5.09
N SER A 155 -10.61 15.50 -3.90
CA SER A 155 -10.62 16.95 -3.64
C SER A 155 -9.26 17.61 -3.86
N LEU A 156 -8.16 16.94 -3.47
CA LEU A 156 -6.82 17.52 -3.56
C LEU A 156 -6.18 17.38 -4.96
N LEU A 157 -6.51 16.31 -5.68
CA LEU A 157 -5.88 15.98 -6.96
C LEU A 157 -6.66 16.47 -8.18
N GLY A 158 -7.99 16.55 -8.07
CA GLY A 158 -8.86 16.93 -9.17
C GLY A 158 -8.62 16.05 -10.40
N ASN A 159 -8.34 16.68 -11.55
CA ASN A 159 -8.18 16.00 -12.84
C ASN A 159 -6.93 15.10 -12.94
N ARG A 160 -5.96 15.24 -12.03
CA ARG A 160 -4.78 14.34 -12.01
C ARG A 160 -5.11 12.95 -11.49
N LEU A 161 -6.19 12.80 -10.73
CA LEU A 161 -6.70 11.50 -10.31
C LEU A 161 -7.68 10.96 -11.36
N PRO A 162 -7.38 9.82 -12.00
CA PRO A 162 -8.31 9.23 -12.95
C PRO A 162 -9.66 8.89 -12.31
N LYS A 163 -10.72 8.84 -13.11
CA LYS A 163 -12.07 8.50 -12.63
C LYS A 163 -12.45 7.10 -13.08
N PHE A 164 -13.00 6.31 -12.16
CA PHE A 164 -13.64 5.06 -12.52
C PHE A 164 -14.99 5.35 -13.19
N ASN A 165 -15.23 4.76 -14.36
CA ASN A 165 -16.57 4.72 -14.92
C ASN A 165 -17.48 3.75 -14.13
N LYS A 166 -18.78 3.75 -14.43
CA LYS A 166 -19.77 2.92 -13.72
C LYS A 166 -19.41 1.43 -13.72
N MET A 167 -18.90 0.91 -14.83
CA MET A 167 -18.53 -0.50 -14.96
C MET A 167 -17.28 -0.82 -14.13
N GLN A 168 -16.25 0.02 -14.20
CA GLN A 168 -15.01 -0.13 -13.43
C GLN A 168 -15.30 -0.06 -11.92
N SER A 169 -16.09 0.92 -11.50
CA SER A 169 -16.51 1.07 -10.10
C SER A 169 -17.26 -0.18 -9.61
N LYS A 170 -18.16 -0.73 -10.45
CA LYS A 170 -18.93 -1.94 -10.13
C LYS A 170 -18.04 -3.17 -9.94
N ILE A 171 -17.01 -3.37 -10.77
CA ILE A 171 -16.13 -4.55 -10.66
C ILE A 171 -15.09 -4.41 -9.53
N LEU A 172 -14.77 -3.18 -9.12
CA LEU A 172 -13.88 -2.91 -7.99
C LEU A 172 -14.58 -3.09 -6.65
N LYS A 173 -15.84 -2.67 -6.53
CA LYS A 173 -16.57 -2.73 -5.27
C LYS A 173 -16.68 -4.17 -4.76
N GLY A 174 -16.06 -4.45 -3.62
CA GLY A 174 -16.04 -5.76 -2.98
C GLY A 174 -15.18 -6.78 -3.72
N SER A 175 -14.16 -6.35 -4.47
CA SER A 175 -13.32 -7.24 -5.29
C SER A 175 -12.25 -8.00 -4.48
N PHE A 176 -12.55 -8.40 -3.26
CA PHE A 176 -11.64 -9.21 -2.44
C PHE A 176 -12.44 -10.09 -1.48
N ASP A 177 -11.94 -11.28 -1.20
CA ASP A 177 -12.47 -12.22 -0.21
C ASP A 177 -11.72 -12.05 1.14
N PHE A 178 -10.45 -11.64 1.07
CA PHE A 178 -9.61 -11.28 2.22
C PHE A 178 -8.66 -10.13 1.85
N LEU A 179 -8.17 -9.43 2.86
CA LEU A 179 -7.10 -8.44 2.75
C LEU A 179 -5.79 -9.05 3.26
N GLY A 180 -4.74 -9.02 2.42
CA GLY A 180 -3.38 -9.15 2.92
C GLY A 180 -2.88 -7.80 3.44
N LEU A 181 -2.26 -7.78 4.62
CA LEU A 181 -1.75 -6.57 5.23
C LEU A 181 -0.27 -6.72 5.56
N ASN A 182 0.54 -5.85 4.94
CA ASN A 182 1.95 -5.71 5.24
C ASN A 182 2.14 -4.54 6.20
N TYR A 183 2.74 -4.80 7.35
CA TYR A 183 3.04 -3.77 8.34
C TYR A 183 4.46 -3.95 8.89
N TYR A 184 5.19 -2.84 8.94
CA TYR A 184 6.57 -2.83 9.46
C TYR A 184 6.78 -1.79 10.55
N THR A 185 6.23 -0.59 10.38
CA THR A 185 6.58 0.58 11.20
C THR A 185 5.49 1.67 11.17
N ALA A 186 5.71 2.72 11.95
CA ALA A 186 4.88 3.91 12.00
C ALA A 186 5.71 5.16 11.68
N ILE A 187 5.05 6.25 11.32
CA ILE A 187 5.70 7.52 11.01
C ILE A 187 4.92 8.70 11.60
N TYR A 188 5.62 9.74 12.04
CA TYR A 188 4.96 10.98 12.44
C TYR A 188 4.43 11.72 11.19
N ALA A 189 3.23 12.27 11.31
CA ALA A 189 2.61 13.09 10.29
C ALA A 189 2.31 14.48 10.84
N ALA A 190 2.85 15.50 10.16
CA ALA A 190 2.56 16.90 10.42
C ALA A 190 1.83 17.53 9.23
N TYR A 191 1.02 18.55 9.50
CA TYR A 191 0.41 19.40 8.49
C TYR A 191 1.49 20.13 7.68
N ALA A 192 1.29 20.19 6.37
CA ALA A 192 2.04 21.06 5.47
C ALA A 192 1.07 22.01 4.76
N SER A 193 1.52 23.24 4.50
CA SER A 193 0.81 24.16 3.62
C SER A 193 0.82 23.66 2.16
N LYS A 194 0.02 24.30 1.31
CA LYS A 194 -0.03 24.00 -0.13
C LYS A 194 1.39 24.13 -0.73
N PRO A 195 1.80 23.23 -1.64
CA PRO A 195 3.12 23.32 -2.29
C PRO A 195 3.23 24.57 -3.16
N ASN A 196 4.47 25.00 -3.41
CA ASN A 196 4.80 26.06 -4.35
C ASN A 196 4.29 25.72 -5.75
N VAL A 197 3.92 26.75 -6.52
CA VAL A 197 3.49 26.62 -7.91
C VAL A 197 4.57 25.91 -8.72
N GLY A 198 4.17 24.94 -9.56
CA GLY A 198 5.10 24.19 -10.42
C GLY A 198 5.79 22.99 -9.79
N ARG A 199 5.55 22.68 -8.50
CA ARG A 199 6.12 21.49 -7.81
C ARG A 199 5.06 20.50 -7.34
N SER A 200 4.01 20.29 -8.15
CA SER A 200 3.05 19.23 -7.90
C SER A 200 3.74 17.87 -7.99
N SER A 201 3.46 17.00 -7.03
CA SER A 201 4.00 15.63 -6.95
C SER A 201 3.22 14.90 -5.85
N TYR A 202 3.10 13.57 -5.99
CA TYR A 202 2.58 12.69 -4.94
C TYR A 202 3.15 13.03 -3.55
N LEU A 203 4.44 13.42 -3.46
CA LEU A 203 5.12 13.78 -2.22
C LEU A 203 4.48 14.96 -1.47
N THR A 204 3.80 15.86 -2.18
CA THR A 204 3.24 17.10 -1.62
C THR A 204 1.72 17.14 -1.62
N ASP A 205 1.08 16.28 -2.42
CA ASP A 205 -0.35 16.34 -2.67
C ASP A 205 -1.19 16.03 -1.42
N ALA A 206 -0.70 15.18 -0.53
CA ALA A 206 -1.33 14.89 0.75
C ALA A 206 -1.29 16.09 1.73
N ARG A 207 -0.49 17.13 1.46
CA ARG A 207 -0.25 18.28 2.35
C ARG A 207 0.19 17.82 3.74
N THR A 208 1.21 16.98 3.77
CA THR A 208 1.79 16.36 4.96
C THR A 208 3.31 16.48 4.94
N ARG A 209 3.93 16.57 6.10
CA ARG A 209 5.35 16.29 6.31
C ARG A 209 5.45 15.01 7.11
N LEU A 210 6.13 14.02 6.56
CA LEU A 210 6.31 12.71 7.18
C LEU A 210 7.74 12.58 7.69
N SER A 211 7.91 12.06 8.90
CA SER A 211 9.22 11.91 9.52
C SER A 211 9.21 10.79 10.54
N SER A 212 10.31 10.03 10.62
CA SER A 212 10.52 9.08 11.73
C SER A 212 10.79 9.79 13.06
N TYR A 213 10.99 11.10 13.04
CA TYR A 213 11.30 11.94 14.21
C TYR A 213 10.33 13.09 14.37
N HIS A 214 10.05 13.44 15.64
CA HIS A 214 9.40 14.69 16.01
C HIS A 214 10.15 15.32 17.19
N ASN A 215 10.60 16.57 17.04
CA ASN A 215 11.40 17.29 18.05
C ASN A 215 12.63 16.49 18.56
N GLY A 216 13.33 15.81 17.64
CA GLY A 216 14.49 14.97 17.98
C GLY A 216 14.15 13.59 18.54
N ILE A 217 12.88 13.28 18.78
CA ILE A 217 12.44 11.99 19.35
C ILE A 217 12.03 11.04 18.21
N PRO A 218 12.66 9.86 18.08
CA PRO A 218 12.24 8.87 17.10
C PRO A 218 10.90 8.24 17.48
N ILE A 219 10.11 7.84 16.48
CA ILE A 219 8.78 7.22 16.64
C ILE A 219 8.84 5.93 17.48
N GLY A 220 9.97 5.23 17.44
CA GLY A 220 10.27 4.04 18.24
C GLY A 220 11.76 3.70 18.17
N PRO A 221 12.20 2.61 18.82
CA PRO A 221 13.58 2.14 18.69
C PRO A 221 13.91 1.83 17.23
N MET A 222 15.10 2.24 16.77
CA MET A 222 15.62 1.81 15.47
C MET A 222 15.83 0.30 15.45
N THR A 223 15.80 -0.24 14.24
CA THR A 223 16.17 -1.63 13.99
C THR A 223 17.39 -1.67 13.05
N GLY A 224 17.80 -2.85 12.62
CA GLY A 224 18.94 -2.98 11.71
C GLY A 224 18.71 -2.34 10.33
N THR A 225 17.44 -2.18 9.95
CA THR A 225 17.03 -1.54 8.69
C THR A 225 16.73 -0.06 8.91
N LYS A 226 17.41 0.84 8.17
CA LYS A 226 17.37 2.31 8.37
C LYS A 226 15.96 2.94 8.37
N TRP A 227 14.99 2.34 7.68
CA TRP A 227 13.62 2.86 7.57
C TRP A 227 12.64 2.21 8.55
N ILE A 228 13.01 1.14 9.25
CA ILE A 228 12.12 0.40 10.16
C ILE A 228 12.41 0.81 11.61
N TYR A 229 11.42 1.46 12.23
CA TYR A 229 11.39 1.76 13.66
C TYR A 229 10.36 0.87 14.34
N MET A 230 10.71 0.22 15.44
CA MET A 230 9.84 -0.74 16.12
C MET A 230 8.68 0.00 16.82
N TYR A 231 7.50 -0.01 16.20
CA TYR A 231 6.28 0.59 16.72
C TYR A 231 5.11 -0.40 16.72
N PRO A 232 5.09 -1.38 17.66
CA PRO A 232 4.12 -2.48 17.65
C PRO A 232 2.67 -2.02 17.86
N ARG A 233 2.45 -0.86 18.48
CA ARG A 233 1.11 -0.29 18.62
C ARG A 233 0.45 -0.01 17.25
N GLY A 234 1.24 0.35 16.23
CA GLY A 234 0.69 0.75 14.94
C GLY A 234 0.01 -0.37 14.17
N ILE A 235 0.46 -1.63 14.28
CA ILE A 235 -0.25 -2.75 13.64
C ILE A 235 -1.64 -2.94 14.24
N ARG A 236 -1.76 -2.82 15.57
CA ARG A 236 -3.05 -2.89 16.27
C ARG A 236 -3.96 -1.76 15.81
N ASP A 237 -3.46 -0.52 15.83
CA ASP A 237 -4.27 0.66 15.50
C ASP A 237 -4.70 0.64 14.02
N LEU A 238 -3.86 0.15 13.10
CA LEU A 238 -4.21 -0.05 11.69
C LEU A 238 -5.28 -1.12 11.50
N LEU A 239 -5.24 -2.22 12.25
CA LEU A 239 -6.27 -3.27 12.22
C LEU A 239 -7.62 -2.74 12.74
N LEU A 240 -7.62 -2.03 13.86
CA LEU A 240 -8.84 -1.42 14.42
C LEU A 240 -9.42 -0.36 13.48
N TYR A 241 -8.57 0.50 12.91
CA TYR A 241 -8.97 1.45 11.89
C TYR A 241 -9.59 0.75 10.67
N THR A 242 -9.00 -0.36 10.22
CA THR A 242 -9.50 -1.12 9.08
C THR A 242 -10.85 -1.74 9.39
N LYS A 243 -11.01 -2.28 10.61
CA LYS A 243 -12.29 -2.79 11.12
C LYS A 243 -13.37 -1.73 11.07
N GLU A 244 -13.14 -0.57 11.69
CA GLU A 244 -14.14 0.49 11.82
C GLU A 244 -14.47 1.15 10.48
N LYS A 245 -13.45 1.47 9.68
CA LYS A 245 -13.63 2.27 8.45
C LYS A 245 -14.04 1.44 7.23
N TYR A 246 -13.65 0.17 7.17
CA TYR A 246 -13.83 -0.68 5.99
C TYR A 246 -14.67 -1.95 6.25
N GLY A 247 -15.41 -2.00 7.36
CA GLY A 247 -16.42 -3.03 7.60
C GLY A 247 -15.84 -4.38 8.04
N ASN A 248 -14.75 -4.38 8.79
CA ASN A 248 -14.15 -5.57 9.40
C ASN A 248 -13.89 -6.75 8.43
N PRO A 249 -13.15 -6.55 7.33
CA PRO A 249 -12.83 -7.63 6.41
C PRO A 249 -11.99 -8.73 7.09
N LEU A 250 -11.96 -9.92 6.51
CA LEU A 250 -10.98 -10.94 6.87
C LEU A 250 -9.57 -10.44 6.50
N ILE A 251 -8.65 -10.43 7.46
CA ILE A 251 -7.29 -9.91 7.29
C ILE A 251 -6.26 -11.00 7.61
N TYR A 252 -5.29 -11.16 6.72
CA TYR A 252 -4.05 -11.90 6.97
C TYR A 252 -2.88 -10.92 7.05
N ILE A 253 -2.05 -11.01 8.09
CA ILE A 253 -0.76 -10.32 8.09
C ILE A 253 0.17 -11.07 7.15
N THR A 254 0.37 -10.53 5.95
CA THR A 254 1.13 -11.20 4.88
C THR A 254 2.61 -10.91 4.95
N GLU A 255 3.01 -9.76 5.50
CA GLU A 255 4.40 -9.46 5.83
C GLU A 255 4.51 -8.65 7.14
N ASN A 256 5.43 -9.08 7.99
CA ASN A 256 5.87 -8.37 9.20
C ASN A 256 7.25 -8.89 9.57
N GLY A 257 8.23 -8.01 9.73
CA GLY A 257 9.59 -8.45 10.04
C GLY A 257 10.59 -7.31 10.02
N VAL A 258 11.87 -7.66 10.12
CA VAL A 258 12.96 -6.69 10.17
C VAL A 258 14.26 -7.30 9.67
N GLY A 259 15.03 -6.50 8.92
CA GLY A 259 16.40 -6.83 8.53
C GLY A 259 17.41 -6.41 9.60
N ASP A 260 18.47 -7.21 9.75
CA ASP A 260 19.59 -6.90 10.63
C ASP A 260 20.53 -5.88 9.99
N THR A 261 21.35 -5.19 10.78
CA THR A 261 22.40 -4.32 10.25
C THR A 261 23.40 -5.17 9.47
N GLU A 262 23.72 -4.80 8.23
CA GLU A 262 24.85 -5.41 7.53
C GLU A 262 26.14 -5.10 8.29
N ASN A 263 26.69 -6.11 8.96
CA ASN A 263 28.06 -6.10 9.44
C ASN A 263 28.82 -7.20 8.70
N THR A 264 29.40 -6.84 7.55
CA THR A 264 30.15 -7.78 6.68
C THR A 264 31.38 -8.39 7.36
N SER A 265 31.72 -7.89 8.55
CA SER A 265 32.86 -8.33 9.37
C SER A 265 32.47 -9.29 10.51
N SER A 266 31.17 -9.52 10.74
CA SER A 266 30.69 -10.36 11.84
C SER A 266 30.76 -11.85 11.47
N PRO A 267 31.37 -12.71 12.30
CA PRO A 267 31.34 -14.17 12.10
C PRO A 267 29.90 -14.69 12.01
N SER A 268 29.67 -15.80 11.29
CA SER A 268 28.35 -16.41 11.11
C SER A 268 27.57 -16.67 12.41
N LYS A 269 28.27 -16.90 13.54
CA LYS A 269 27.66 -17.05 14.87
C LYS A 269 26.99 -15.78 15.40
N GLU A 270 27.49 -14.60 15.05
CA GLU A 270 26.87 -13.32 15.46
C GLU A 270 25.63 -13.01 14.63
N ALA A 271 25.62 -13.35 13.35
CA ALA A 271 24.45 -13.22 12.48
C ALA A 271 23.26 -14.11 12.93
N LEU A 272 23.54 -15.23 13.61
CA LEU A 272 22.50 -16.09 14.21
C LEU A 272 21.93 -15.53 15.53
N ASN A 273 22.55 -14.51 16.12
CA ASN A 273 22.11 -13.92 17.38
C ASN A 273 21.12 -12.76 17.14
N ASP A 274 19.94 -13.08 16.62
CA ASP A 274 18.93 -12.11 16.15
C ASP A 274 17.92 -11.67 17.24
N LYS A 275 18.40 -11.45 18.47
CA LYS A 275 17.56 -11.02 19.62
C LYS A 275 16.66 -9.82 19.30
N GLY A 276 17.12 -8.90 18.45
CA GLY A 276 16.34 -7.76 17.96
C GLY A 276 15.11 -8.18 17.15
N ARG A 277 15.27 -9.17 16.25
CA ARG A 277 14.17 -9.75 15.46
C ARG A 277 13.19 -10.54 16.35
N ILE A 278 13.70 -11.32 17.30
CA ILE A 278 12.87 -12.04 18.28
C ILE A 278 11.99 -11.06 19.06
N GLU A 279 12.58 -9.99 19.60
CA GLU A 279 11.84 -8.96 20.35
C GLU A 279 10.82 -8.21 19.46
N TYR A 280 11.20 -7.90 18.21
CA TYR A 280 10.31 -7.31 17.22
C TYR A 280 9.04 -8.17 17.04
N HIS A 281 9.20 -9.46 16.76
CA HIS A 281 8.06 -10.37 16.56
C HIS A 281 7.24 -10.52 17.84
N ARG A 282 7.89 -10.72 19.00
CA ARG A 282 7.19 -10.87 20.29
C ARG A 282 6.26 -9.69 20.55
N ARG A 283 6.72 -8.46 20.34
CA ARG A 283 5.93 -7.24 20.58
C ARG A 283 4.82 -7.03 19.53
N HIS A 284 5.10 -7.31 18.25
CA HIS A 284 4.09 -7.17 17.19
C HIS A 284 2.99 -8.23 17.30
N LEU A 285 3.35 -9.49 17.58
CA LEU A 285 2.39 -10.58 17.82
C LEU A 285 1.53 -10.32 19.07
N SER A 286 2.11 -9.75 20.14
CA SER A 286 1.33 -9.34 21.31
C SER A 286 0.33 -8.22 20.98
N SER A 287 0.72 -7.26 20.14
CA SER A 287 -0.18 -6.17 19.70
C SER A 287 -1.27 -6.68 18.76
N LEU A 288 -0.95 -7.64 17.89
CA LEU A 288 -1.91 -8.37 17.06
C LEU A 288 -2.92 -9.15 17.91
N GLN A 289 -2.46 -9.89 18.92
CA GLN A 289 -3.35 -10.61 19.85
C GLN A 289 -4.30 -9.63 20.57
N THR A 290 -3.82 -8.46 20.96
CA THR A 290 -4.65 -7.42 21.58
C THR A 290 -5.72 -6.92 20.62
N ALA A 291 -5.39 -6.72 19.34
CA ALA A 291 -6.37 -6.36 18.31
C ALA A 291 -7.45 -7.44 18.18
N ILE A 292 -7.06 -8.71 18.08
CA ILE A 292 -7.99 -9.85 17.95
C ILE A 292 -8.95 -9.90 19.14
N LYS A 293 -8.45 -9.80 20.37
CA LYS A 293 -9.29 -9.82 21.59
C LYS A 293 -10.32 -8.69 21.60
N TYR A 294 -9.93 -7.48 21.17
CA TYR A 294 -10.84 -6.33 21.07
C TYR A 294 -11.96 -6.57 20.04
N VAL A 295 -11.63 -7.19 18.91
CA VAL A 295 -12.63 -7.56 17.89
C VAL A 295 -13.60 -8.61 18.43
N SER A 296 -13.10 -9.63 19.12
CA SER A 296 -13.94 -10.71 19.67
C SER A 296 -14.88 -10.25 20.79
N SER A 297 -14.51 -9.25 21.58
CA SER A 297 -15.35 -8.71 22.67
C SER A 297 -16.40 -7.69 22.22
N SER A 298 -16.43 -7.35 20.92
CA SER A 298 -17.36 -6.37 20.34
C SER A 298 -18.59 -7.03 19.69
N PHE A 299 -18.76 -8.34 19.87
CA PHE A 299 -19.92 -9.15 19.47
C PHE A 299 -20.60 -9.70 20.73
#